data_AF-A0A2T7PLH6-F1
#
_entry.id   AF-A0A2T7PLH6-F1
#
_cell.length_a   1.000
_cell.length_b   1.000
_cell.length_c   1.000
_cell.angle_alpha   90.00
_cell.angle_beta   90.00
_cell.angle_gamma   90.00
#
_symmetry.space_group_name_H-M   'P 1'
#
loop_
_entity.id
_entity.type
_entity.pdbx_description
1 polymer ?
#
loop_
_entity_poly.entity_id
_entity_poly.type
_entity_poly.pdbx_seq_one_letter_code
_entity_poly.pdbx_strand_id
1 'polypeptide(L)'
;MESEKQLLYRKEKEDSVYRLPCWILGWFYTSVTLCIWDATFIMCRPHSLPGGSLSFIWKPYKYYITVDQRYADVNDPFVFGISLFNCLEVILNIVTIILHYRSSRHTIPLAFTVSVMTFWKTLFYLYAFSDCGGGAPYRVGNSALQEFFIFVVPNGIWILVPFAVMMALWPRMVPEVSDASQGNGTQVRSSRVSKKQA
;
A
#
# COMPACT_ATOMS: atom_id res chain seq x y z
N MET A 1 27.56 24.01 -21.09
CA MET A 1 27.70 24.29 -19.64
C MET A 1 26.44 24.89 -19.01
N GLU A 2 26.05 26.15 -19.26
CA GLU A 2 24.86 26.73 -18.57
C GLU A 2 23.54 26.05 -19.00
N SER A 3 23.40 25.74 -20.29
CA SER A 3 22.24 24.97 -20.81
C SER A 3 22.13 23.57 -20.23
N GLU A 4 23.25 22.88 -20.01
CA GLU A 4 23.28 21.53 -19.43
C GLU A 4 22.87 21.53 -17.95
N LYS A 5 23.34 22.51 -17.17
CA LYS A 5 22.93 22.67 -15.77
C LYS A 5 21.43 22.90 -15.64
N GLN A 6 20.85 23.71 -16.52
CA GLN A 6 19.41 23.97 -16.55
C GLN A 6 18.60 22.72 -16.93
N LEU A 7 19.10 21.92 -17.87
CA LEU A 7 18.47 20.65 -18.26
C LEU A 7 18.51 19.63 -17.11
N LEU A 8 19.64 19.51 -16.41
CA LEU A 8 19.79 18.63 -15.27
C LEU A 8 18.88 19.04 -14.11
N TYR A 9 18.86 20.33 -13.77
CA TYR A 9 17.96 20.87 -12.74
C TYR A 9 16.48 20.59 -13.05
N ARG A 10 16.07 20.79 -14.31
CA ARG A 10 14.69 20.49 -14.74
C ARG A 10 14.35 19.00 -14.57
N LYS A 11 15.27 18.12 -14.98
CA LYS A 11 15.10 16.68 -14.85
C LYS A 11 15.03 16.23 -13.39
N GLU A 12 15.90 16.76 -12.53
CA GLU A 12 15.86 16.48 -11.08
C GLU A 12 14.54 16.92 -10.44
N LYS A 13 14.05 18.10 -10.82
CA LYS A 13 12.76 18.61 -10.36
C LYS A 13 11.62 17.69 -10.81
N GLU A 14 11.61 17.27 -12.08
CA GLU A 14 10.60 16.36 -12.61
C GLU A 14 10.65 14.98 -11.92
N ASP A 15 11.85 14.41 -11.75
CA ASP A 15 12.05 13.14 -11.06
C ASP A 15 11.55 13.20 -9.60
N SER A 16 11.76 14.33 -8.92
CA SER A 16 11.29 14.53 -7.54
C SER A 16 9.76 14.51 -7.40
N VAL A 17 9.03 14.94 -8.44
CA VAL A 17 7.56 14.96 -8.46
C VAL A 17 6.98 13.56 -8.42
N TYR A 18 7.67 12.58 -9.02
CA TYR A 18 7.20 11.19 -9.09
C TYR A 18 7.69 10.30 -7.96
N ARG A 19 8.65 10.77 -7.15
CA ARG A 19 9.18 10.01 -6.03
C ARG A 19 8.29 10.10 -4.79
N LEU A 20 8.24 8.97 -4.09
CA LEU A 20 7.55 8.81 -2.82
C LEU A 20 8.39 9.43 -1.69
N PRO A 21 7.76 10.06 -0.68
CA PRO A 21 8.42 10.39 0.56
C PRO A 21 9.05 9.15 1.22
N CYS A 22 10.18 9.32 1.91
CA CYS A 22 10.93 8.20 2.51
C CYS A 22 10.09 7.33 3.46
N TRP A 23 9.20 7.94 4.24
CA TRP A 23 8.34 7.18 5.17
C TRP A 23 7.32 6.30 4.41
N ILE A 24 6.79 6.78 3.28
CA ILE A 24 5.90 5.99 2.42
C ILE A 24 6.70 4.86 1.78
N LEU A 25 7.88 5.15 1.23
CA LEU A 25 8.74 4.10 0.66
C LEU A 25 9.10 3.03 1.72
N GLY A 26 9.42 3.46 2.94
CA GLY A 26 9.66 2.58 4.08
C GLY A 26 8.45 1.68 4.38
N TRP A 27 7.23 2.23 4.38
CA TRP A 27 6.00 1.47 4.52
C TRP A 27 5.88 0.37 3.45
N PHE A 28 6.08 0.70 2.17
CA PHE A 28 5.99 -0.29 1.08
C PHE A 28 6.99 -1.44 1.26
N TYR A 29 8.22 -1.15 1.68
CA TYR A 29 9.20 -2.20 2.01
C TYR A 29 8.75 -3.06 3.19
N THR A 30 8.30 -2.43 4.28
CA THR A 30 7.78 -3.14 5.44
C THR A 30 6.58 -4.02 5.07
N SER A 31 5.64 -3.51 4.27
CA SER A 31 4.47 -4.27 3.82
C SER A 31 4.87 -5.48 2.98
N VAL A 32 5.82 -5.34 2.04
CA VAL A 32 6.35 -6.49 1.27
C VAL A 32 6.89 -7.57 2.20
N THR A 33 7.72 -7.20 3.17
CA THR A 33 8.32 -8.18 4.09
C THR A 33 7.27 -8.87 4.95
N LEU A 34 6.35 -8.11 5.56
CA LEU A 34 5.35 -8.66 6.47
C LEU A 34 4.29 -9.49 5.74
N CYS A 35 3.83 -9.05 4.56
CA CYS A 35 2.85 -9.81 3.77
C CYS A 35 3.43 -11.10 3.20
N ILE A 36 4.71 -11.11 2.80
CA ILE A 36 5.38 -12.37 2.42
C ILE A 36 5.41 -13.31 3.63
N TRP A 37 5.81 -12.80 4.79
CA TRP A 37 5.90 -13.60 6.02
C TRP A 37 4.56 -14.21 6.43
N ASP A 38 3.49 -13.41 6.42
CA ASP A 38 2.13 -13.85 6.75
C ASP A 38 1.57 -14.83 5.70
N ALA A 39 1.71 -14.52 4.41
CA ALA A 39 1.17 -15.39 3.36
C ALA A 39 1.88 -16.76 3.34
N THR A 40 3.20 -16.76 3.49
CA THR A 40 3.96 -18.01 3.56
C THR A 40 3.66 -18.82 4.82
N PHE A 41 3.33 -18.17 5.96
CA PHE A 41 2.82 -18.88 7.12
C PHE A 41 1.56 -19.68 6.76
N ILE A 42 0.56 -19.02 6.18
CA ILE A 42 -0.74 -19.62 5.84
C ILE A 42 -0.60 -20.72 4.78
N MET A 43 0.15 -20.45 3.71
CA MET A 43 0.31 -21.37 2.58
C MET A 43 1.16 -22.60 2.91
N CYS A 44 2.08 -22.50 3.88
CA CYS A 44 2.91 -23.62 4.30
C CYS A 44 2.31 -24.43 5.45
N ARG A 45 1.07 -24.16 5.87
CA ARG A 45 0.37 -25.03 6.84
C ARG A 45 0.15 -26.42 6.21
N PRO A 46 0.31 -27.53 6.97
CA PRO A 46 0.53 -27.58 8.41
C PRO A 46 2.00 -27.46 8.85
N HIS A 47 2.97 -27.43 7.93
CA HIS A 47 4.40 -27.43 8.30
C HIS A 47 4.85 -26.17 9.05
N SER A 48 4.20 -25.04 8.83
CA SER A 48 4.43 -23.78 9.53
C SER A 48 3.77 -23.71 10.92
N LEU A 49 2.78 -24.55 11.22
CA LEU A 49 2.08 -24.57 12.51
C LEU A 49 2.99 -25.10 13.64
N PRO A 50 2.74 -24.75 14.92
CA PRO A 50 3.52 -25.28 16.05
C PRO A 50 3.61 -26.81 16.03
N GLY A 51 4.83 -27.34 16.08
CA GLY A 51 5.09 -28.79 15.96
C GLY A 51 5.39 -29.26 14.53
N GLY A 52 5.16 -28.43 13.52
CA GLY A 52 5.55 -28.68 12.13
C GLY A 52 7.04 -28.48 11.88
N SER A 53 7.53 -29.06 10.79
CA SER A 53 8.96 -29.06 10.40
C SER A 53 9.54 -27.67 10.12
N LEU A 54 8.71 -26.70 9.73
CA LEU A 54 9.11 -25.33 9.40
C LEU A 54 8.68 -24.30 10.45
N SER A 55 8.06 -24.73 11.55
CA SER A 55 7.51 -23.87 12.61
C SER A 55 8.53 -22.93 13.25
N PHE A 56 9.83 -23.26 13.16
CA PHE A 56 10.91 -22.44 13.69
C PHE A 56 11.05 -21.08 12.98
N ILE A 57 10.59 -20.95 11.73
CA ILE A 57 10.58 -19.67 11.00
C ILE A 57 9.50 -18.77 11.59
N TRP A 58 8.30 -19.29 11.85
CA TRP A 58 7.13 -18.52 12.28
C TRP A 58 6.84 -18.63 13.78
N LYS A 59 7.87 -18.71 14.64
CA LYS A 59 7.70 -18.85 16.10
C LYS A 59 6.66 -17.91 16.74
N PRO A 60 6.57 -16.62 16.38
CA PRO A 60 5.57 -15.73 16.98
C PRO A 60 4.12 -16.18 16.74
N TYR A 61 3.85 -16.91 15.66
CA TYR A 61 2.51 -17.38 15.33
C TYR A 61 1.96 -18.37 16.35
N LYS A 62 2.81 -19.01 17.17
CA LYS A 62 2.35 -19.82 18.32
C LYS A 62 1.40 -19.03 19.23
N TYR A 63 1.62 -17.72 19.38
CA TYR A 63 0.76 -16.84 20.18
C TYR A 63 -0.37 -16.21 19.36
N TYR A 64 -0.14 -16.00 18.05
CA TYR A 64 -1.14 -15.39 17.19
C TYR A 64 -2.34 -16.32 16.96
N ILE A 65 -2.08 -17.61 16.66
CA ILE A 65 -3.13 -18.59 16.37
C ILE A 65 -4.10 -18.84 17.55
N THR A 66 -3.69 -18.52 18.78
CA THR A 66 -4.59 -18.64 19.94
C THR A 66 -5.59 -17.49 19.99
N VAL A 67 -5.25 -16.34 19.38
CA VAL A 67 -6.09 -15.14 19.33
C VAL A 67 -6.98 -15.16 18.09
N ASP A 68 -6.39 -15.41 16.93
CA ASP A 68 -7.12 -15.66 15.68
C ASP A 68 -7.04 -17.15 15.34
N GLN A 69 -8.09 -17.89 15.71
CA GLN A 69 -8.12 -19.33 15.55
C GLN A 69 -8.30 -19.76 14.08
N ARG A 70 -8.68 -18.86 13.17
CA ARG A 70 -8.73 -19.18 11.72
C ARG A 70 -7.34 -19.51 11.18
N TYR A 71 -6.30 -18.90 11.75
CA TYR A 71 -4.91 -19.19 11.38
C TYR A 71 -4.47 -20.60 11.82
N ALA A 72 -5.14 -21.24 12.79
CA ALA A 72 -4.89 -22.62 13.16
C ALA A 72 -5.58 -23.64 12.24
N ASP A 73 -6.73 -23.28 11.67
CA ASP A 73 -7.51 -24.16 10.79
C ASP A 73 -6.90 -24.22 9.39
N VAL A 74 -6.34 -25.39 9.05
CA VAL A 74 -5.72 -25.65 7.75
C VAL A 74 -6.70 -25.63 6.57
N ASN A 75 -8.00 -25.80 6.85
CA ASN A 75 -9.05 -25.86 5.84
C ASN A 75 -9.90 -24.57 5.78
N ASP A 76 -9.58 -23.53 6.57
CA ASP A 76 -10.32 -22.27 6.52
C ASP A 76 -10.06 -21.54 5.17
N PRO A 77 -11.08 -21.45 4.28
CA PRO A 77 -10.89 -20.88 2.96
C PRO A 77 -10.79 -19.34 2.99
N PHE A 78 -11.28 -18.71 4.06
CA PHE A 78 -11.29 -17.27 4.19
C PHE A 78 -9.87 -16.75 4.43
N VAL A 79 -9.15 -17.29 5.42
CA VAL A 79 -7.77 -16.87 5.71
C VAL A 79 -6.84 -17.22 4.56
N PHE A 80 -7.09 -18.34 3.86
CA PHE A 80 -6.36 -18.67 2.64
C PHE A 80 -6.60 -17.63 1.54
N GLY A 81 -7.85 -17.18 1.36
CA GLY A 81 -8.20 -16.10 0.44
C GLY A 81 -7.52 -14.76 0.79
N ILE A 82 -7.53 -14.38 2.08
CA ILE A 82 -6.82 -13.18 2.56
C ILE A 82 -5.31 -13.29 2.28
N SER A 83 -4.73 -14.47 2.48
CA SER A 83 -3.32 -14.74 2.17
C SER A 83 -3.01 -14.62 0.67
N LEU A 84 -3.93 -15.00 -0.23
CA LEU A 84 -3.76 -14.77 -1.67
C LEU A 84 -3.76 -13.26 -2.00
N PHE A 85 -4.63 -12.47 -1.36
CA PHE A 85 -4.59 -11.01 -1.52
C PHE A 85 -3.29 -10.41 -1.00
N ASN A 86 -2.69 -10.95 0.07
CA ASN A 86 -1.36 -10.54 0.52
C ASN A 86 -0.29 -10.81 -0.57
N CYS A 87 -0.35 -11.93 -1.29
CA CYS A 87 0.56 -12.19 -2.41
C CYS A 87 0.39 -11.17 -3.55
N LEU A 88 -0.84 -10.81 -3.91
CA LEU A 88 -1.10 -9.78 -4.92
C LEU A 88 -0.59 -8.41 -4.47
N GLU A 89 -0.80 -8.06 -3.20
CA GLU A 89 -0.31 -6.82 -2.61
C GLU A 89 1.22 -6.74 -2.66
N VAL A 90 1.92 -7.84 -2.35
CA VAL A 90 3.39 -7.93 -2.47
C VAL A 90 3.85 -7.62 -3.89
N ILE A 91 3.22 -8.22 -4.90
CA ILE A 91 3.58 -7.98 -6.31
C ILE A 91 3.41 -6.50 -6.64
N LEU A 92 2.27 -5.90 -6.30
CA LEU A 92 2.00 -4.49 -6.59
C LEU A 92 2.90 -3.54 -5.81
N ASN A 93 3.24 -3.87 -4.55
CA ASN A 93 4.18 -3.09 -3.76
C ASN A 93 5.59 -3.13 -4.37
N ILE A 94 6.07 -4.30 -4.81
CA ILE A 94 7.36 -4.43 -5.50
C ILE A 94 7.36 -3.61 -6.79
N VAL A 95 6.29 -3.69 -7.60
CA VAL A 95 6.16 -2.87 -8.81
C VAL A 95 6.20 -1.38 -8.45
N THR A 96 5.49 -0.95 -7.41
CA THR A 96 5.49 0.44 -6.93
C THR A 96 6.89 0.90 -6.55
N ILE A 97 7.64 0.08 -5.80
CA ILE A 97 9.03 0.36 -5.41
C ILE A 97 9.93 0.48 -6.65
N ILE A 98 9.79 -0.42 -7.64
CA ILE A 98 10.55 -0.34 -8.89
C ILE A 98 10.22 0.96 -9.65
N LEU A 99 8.94 1.31 -9.77
CA LEU A 99 8.50 2.54 -10.42
C LEU A 99 9.03 3.79 -9.72
N HIS A 100 9.08 3.77 -8.39
CA HIS A 100 9.66 4.82 -7.56
C HIS A 100 11.12 5.10 -7.94
N TYR A 101 11.96 4.06 -8.00
CA TYR A 101 13.38 4.23 -8.36
C TYR A 101 13.58 4.62 -9.84
N ARG A 102 12.62 4.29 -10.70
CA ARG A 102 12.61 4.73 -12.10
C ARG A 102 12.00 6.12 -12.30
N SER A 103 11.62 6.82 -11.23
CA SER A 103 10.94 8.12 -11.27
C SER A 103 9.72 8.12 -12.22
N SER A 104 8.95 7.03 -12.25
CA SER A 104 7.85 6.89 -13.21
C SER A 104 6.62 7.70 -12.81
N ARG A 105 5.94 8.33 -13.78
CA ARG A 105 4.64 9.00 -13.58
C ARG A 105 3.55 8.10 -12.97
N HIS A 106 3.72 6.78 -13.09
CA HIS A 106 2.78 5.79 -12.57
C HIS A 106 3.00 5.44 -11.08
N THR A 107 4.08 5.95 -10.47
CA THR A 107 4.42 5.66 -9.06
C THR A 107 3.34 6.12 -8.09
N ILE A 108 2.92 7.38 -8.18
CA ILE A 108 1.95 7.97 -7.24
C ILE A 108 0.57 7.31 -7.38
N PRO A 109 -0.01 7.16 -8.58
CA PRO A 109 -1.31 6.51 -8.73
C PRO A 109 -1.31 5.05 -8.25
N LEU A 110 -0.24 4.30 -8.55
CA LEU A 110 -0.16 2.91 -8.11
C LEU A 110 0.00 2.82 -6.59
N ALA A 111 0.87 3.63 -5.98
CA ALA A 111 1.05 3.66 -4.54
C ALA A 111 -0.26 4.01 -3.81
N PHE A 112 -1.01 4.99 -4.32
CA PHE A 112 -2.34 5.32 -3.80
C PHE A 112 -3.31 4.13 -3.94
N THR A 113 -3.37 3.51 -5.12
CA THR A 113 -4.27 2.39 -5.41
C THR A 113 -4.00 1.18 -4.52
N VAL A 114 -2.73 0.81 -4.34
CA VAL A 114 -2.36 -0.31 -3.47
C VAL A 114 -2.73 0.00 -2.02
N SER A 115 -2.52 1.24 -1.56
CA SER A 115 -2.92 1.66 -0.22
C SER A 115 -4.44 1.55 0.01
N VAL A 116 -5.25 1.91 -0.99
CA VAL A 116 -6.71 1.71 -0.95
C VAL A 116 -7.05 0.22 -0.84
N MET A 117 -6.39 -0.64 -1.62
CA MET A 117 -6.61 -2.09 -1.56
C MET A 117 -6.26 -2.67 -0.19
N THR A 118 -5.11 -2.29 0.37
CA THR A 118 -4.67 -2.73 1.71
C THR A 118 -5.65 -2.28 2.80
N PHE A 119 -6.10 -1.03 2.73
CA PHE A 119 -7.08 -0.47 3.66
C PHE A 119 -8.40 -1.28 3.63
N TRP A 120 -8.98 -1.47 2.45
CA TRP A 120 -10.26 -2.18 2.31
C TRP A 120 -10.16 -3.66 2.62
N LYS A 121 -9.06 -4.32 2.24
CA LYS A 121 -8.79 -5.71 2.60
C LYS A 121 -8.79 -5.89 4.12
N THR A 122 -8.14 -4.98 4.85
CA THR A 122 -8.06 -5.05 6.32
C THR A 122 -9.41 -4.77 6.97
N LEU A 123 -10.19 -3.81 6.45
CA LEU A 123 -11.57 -3.60 6.91
C LEU A 123 -12.46 -4.83 6.68
N PHE A 124 -12.33 -5.47 5.51
CA PHE A 124 -13.06 -6.70 5.21
C PHE A 124 -12.64 -7.86 6.12
N TYR A 125 -11.34 -7.97 6.39
CA TYR A 125 -10.81 -8.93 7.36
C TYR A 125 -11.42 -8.72 8.76
N LEU A 126 -11.45 -7.48 9.27
CA LEU A 126 -12.08 -7.18 10.56
C LEU A 126 -13.58 -7.42 10.56
N TYR A 127 -14.28 -7.05 9.47
CA TYR A 127 -15.70 -7.32 9.31
C TYR A 127 -16.01 -8.81 9.41
N ALA A 128 -15.15 -9.67 8.86
CA ALA A 128 -15.34 -11.12 8.92
C ALA A 128 -15.24 -11.71 10.34
N PHE A 129 -14.73 -10.97 11.33
CA PHE A 129 -14.75 -11.36 12.75
C PHE A 129 -15.93 -10.79 13.54
N SER A 130 -16.75 -9.94 12.93
CA SER A 130 -18.01 -9.50 13.53
C SER A 130 -19.03 -10.63 13.57
N ASP A 131 -20.07 -10.47 14.40
CA ASP A 131 -21.19 -11.41 14.46
C ASP A 131 -21.85 -11.61 13.09
N CYS A 132 -22.02 -10.52 12.33
CA CYS A 132 -22.55 -10.56 10.96
C CYS A 132 -21.62 -11.27 9.96
N GLY A 133 -20.30 -11.22 10.21
CA GLY A 133 -19.29 -11.91 9.41
C GLY A 133 -19.13 -13.39 9.75
N GLY A 134 -19.81 -13.88 10.79
CA GLY A 134 -19.76 -15.27 11.24
C GLY A 134 -18.42 -15.69 11.87
N GLY A 135 -17.51 -14.73 12.13
CA GLY A 135 -16.18 -15.02 12.65
C GLY A 135 -16.00 -14.89 14.15
N ALA A 136 -17.04 -14.48 14.88
CA ALA A 136 -16.99 -14.36 16.34
C ALA A 136 -16.49 -15.65 17.06
N PRO A 137 -16.87 -16.88 16.63
CA PRO A 137 -16.38 -18.10 17.26
C PRO A 137 -14.86 -18.28 17.22
N TYR A 138 -14.17 -17.72 16.22
CA TYR A 138 -12.73 -17.88 16.05
C TYR A 138 -11.88 -16.98 16.95
N ARG A 139 -12.52 -16.18 17.81
CA ARG A 139 -11.84 -15.29 18.78
C ARG A 139 -12.35 -15.48 20.21
N VAL A 140 -12.94 -16.64 20.50
CA VAL A 140 -13.45 -16.96 21.84
C VAL A 140 -12.29 -17.37 22.75
N GLY A 141 -12.32 -16.92 24.01
CA GLY A 141 -11.34 -17.28 25.03
C GLY A 141 -10.13 -16.34 25.14
N ASN A 142 -10.13 -15.24 24.38
CA ASN A 142 -9.05 -14.27 24.39
C ASN A 142 -9.14 -13.32 25.59
N SER A 143 -8.00 -13.04 26.23
CA SER A 143 -7.93 -11.98 27.23
C SER A 143 -7.97 -10.59 26.56
N ALA A 144 -8.44 -9.57 27.28
CA ALA A 144 -8.49 -8.20 26.77
C ALA A 144 -7.12 -7.66 26.31
N LEU A 145 -6.05 -8.05 27.02
CA LEU A 145 -4.68 -7.67 26.64
C LEU A 145 -4.23 -8.35 25.35
N GLN A 146 -4.55 -9.64 25.16
CA GLN A 146 -4.23 -10.35 23.92
C GLN A 146 -5.00 -9.77 22.74
N GLU A 147 -6.30 -9.53 22.89
CA GLU A 147 -7.11 -8.85 21.88
C GLU A 147 -6.49 -7.50 21.50
N PHE A 148 -6.14 -6.68 22.48
CA PHE A 148 -5.61 -5.35 22.18
C PHE A 148 -4.25 -5.41 21.47
N PHE A 149 -3.28 -6.14 22.01
CA PHE A 149 -1.90 -6.11 21.49
C PHE A 149 -1.66 -7.01 20.28
N ILE A 150 -2.33 -8.16 20.20
CA ILE A 150 -2.10 -9.16 19.15
C ILE A 150 -3.05 -8.95 17.97
N PHE A 151 -4.27 -8.46 18.23
CA PHE A 151 -5.28 -8.28 17.19
C PHE A 151 -5.51 -6.81 16.84
N VAL A 152 -5.91 -5.97 17.79
CA VAL A 152 -6.32 -4.58 17.50
C VAL A 152 -5.17 -3.72 17.00
N VAL A 153 -4.03 -3.72 17.68
CA VAL A 153 -2.89 -2.86 17.33
C VAL A 153 -2.33 -3.19 15.93
N PRO A 154 -2.03 -4.47 15.59
CA PRO A 154 -1.51 -4.78 14.25
C PRO A 154 -2.49 -4.43 13.14
N ASN A 155 -3.77 -4.80 13.29
CA ASN A 155 -4.79 -4.46 12.29
C ASN A 155 -5.02 -2.94 12.20
N GLY A 156 -4.92 -2.21 13.31
CA GLY A 156 -4.99 -0.75 13.34
C GLY A 156 -3.88 -0.10 12.51
N ILE A 157 -2.64 -0.60 12.58
CA ILE A 157 -1.52 -0.11 11.75
C ILE A 157 -1.83 -0.29 10.26
N TRP A 158 -2.37 -1.46 9.89
CA TRP A 158 -2.77 -1.80 8.50
C TRP A 158 -3.97 -1.00 7.98
N ILE A 159 -4.65 -0.23 8.83
CA ILE A 159 -5.69 0.72 8.43
C ILE A 159 -5.13 2.14 8.41
N LEU A 160 -4.50 2.56 9.52
CA LEU A 160 -4.05 3.94 9.71
C LEU A 160 -2.92 4.32 8.76
N VAL A 161 -1.94 3.44 8.53
CA VAL A 161 -0.80 3.78 7.66
C VAL A 161 -1.19 3.87 6.19
N PRO A 162 -1.90 2.88 5.59
CA PRO A 162 -2.39 3.04 4.22
C PRO A 162 -3.32 4.24 4.04
N PHE A 163 -4.17 4.54 5.03
CA PHE A 163 -4.99 5.75 5.01
C PHE A 163 -4.14 7.03 5.02
N ALA A 164 -3.10 7.09 5.85
CA ALA A 164 -2.17 8.22 5.85
C ALA A 164 -1.42 8.37 4.51
N VAL A 165 -1.04 7.25 3.87
CA VAL A 165 -0.44 7.25 2.52
C VAL A 165 -1.43 7.83 1.51
N MET A 166 -2.70 7.41 1.54
CA MET A 166 -3.74 7.94 0.66
C MET A 166 -3.85 9.47 0.82
N MET A 167 -3.95 9.95 2.05
CA MET A 167 -4.06 11.39 2.34
C MET A 167 -2.84 12.18 1.87
N ALA A 168 -1.63 11.64 2.06
CA ALA A 168 -0.39 12.29 1.66
C ALA A 168 -0.19 12.33 0.14
N LEU A 169 -0.69 11.31 -0.58
CA LEU A 169 -0.55 11.22 -2.03
C LEU A 169 -1.70 11.88 -2.79
N TRP A 170 -2.85 12.09 -2.15
CA TRP A 170 -4.05 12.66 -2.77
C TRP A 170 -3.80 13.99 -3.52
N PRO A 171 -3.12 15.00 -2.94
CA PRO A 171 -2.87 16.25 -3.66
C PRO A 171 -1.94 16.09 -4.86
N ARG A 172 -1.11 15.05 -4.87
CA ARG A 172 -0.14 14.78 -5.93
C ARG A 172 -0.73 14.00 -7.10
N MET A 173 -1.98 13.54 -6.99
CA MET A 173 -2.68 12.82 -8.05
C MET A 173 -3.36 13.75 -9.06
N VAL A 174 -3.66 14.99 -8.68
CA VAL A 174 -4.38 15.96 -9.52
C VAL A 174 -3.44 17.13 -9.83
N PRO A 175 -3.31 17.56 -11.09
CA PRO A 175 -2.52 18.75 -11.44
C PRO A 175 -3.09 20.01 -10.78
N GLU A 176 -2.22 20.95 -10.37
CA GLU A 176 -2.67 22.26 -9.94
C GLU A 176 -3.29 23.04 -11.11
N VAL A 177 -4.42 23.70 -10.88
CA VAL A 177 -5.23 24.38 -11.90
C VAL A 177 -4.49 25.56 -12.57
N SER A 178 -3.36 26.01 -12.02
CA SER A 178 -2.57 27.14 -12.54
C SER A 178 -1.96 26.89 -13.92
N ASP A 179 -1.63 25.64 -14.27
CA ASP A 179 -0.91 25.34 -15.51
C ASP A 179 -1.82 25.27 -16.75
N ALA A 180 -3.14 25.10 -16.56
CA ALA A 180 -4.11 25.05 -17.66
C ALA A 180 -4.47 26.43 -18.22
N SER A 181 -4.17 27.52 -17.49
CA SER A 181 -4.62 28.87 -17.83
C SER A 181 -3.57 29.73 -18.54
N GLN A 182 -2.29 29.36 -18.50
CA GLN A 182 -1.20 30.13 -19.12
C GLN A 182 -0.86 29.73 -20.57
N GLY A 183 -1.42 28.63 -21.09
CA GLY A 183 -1.08 28.09 -22.42
C GLY A 183 -1.79 28.73 -23.63
N ASN A 184 -2.84 29.54 -23.45
CA ASN A 184 -3.69 30.00 -24.57
C ASN A 184 -3.85 31.53 -24.72
N GLY A 185 -3.13 32.34 -23.94
CA GLY A 185 -3.38 33.80 -23.90
C GLY A 185 -2.51 34.68 -24.80
N THR A 186 -1.29 34.27 -25.17
CA THR A 186 -0.25 35.27 -25.51
C THR A 186 0.26 35.25 -26.96
N GLN A 187 -0.07 34.25 -27.79
CA GLN A 187 0.45 34.20 -29.17
C GLN A 187 -0.49 34.68 -30.30
N VAL A 188 -1.78 34.92 -30.05
CA VAL A 188 -2.73 35.26 -31.14
C VAL A 188 -2.87 36.77 -31.40
N ARG A 189 -2.34 37.65 -30.54
CA ARG A 189 -2.60 39.11 -30.66
C ARG A 189 -1.57 39.91 -31.47
N SER A 190 -0.39 39.36 -31.78
CA SER A 190 0.66 40.11 -32.50
C SER A 190 0.60 40.01 -34.04
N SER A 191 -0.15 39.07 -34.62
CA SER A 191 -0.16 38.83 -36.08
C SER A 191 -1.35 39.43 -36.82
N ARG A 192 -2.33 40.03 -36.12
CA ARG A 192 -3.50 40.67 -36.75
C ARG A 192 -3.42 42.19 -36.94
N VAL A 193 -2.43 42.88 -36.37
CA VAL A 193 -2.32 44.35 -36.49
C VAL A 193 -1.46 44.78 -37.69
N SER A 194 -0.57 43.93 -38.21
CA SER A 194 0.34 44.31 -39.31
C SER A 194 -0.21 44.10 -40.73
N LYS A 195 -1.48 43.68 -40.92
CA LYS A 195 -2.08 43.44 -42.26
C LYS A 195 -3.26 44.35 -42.61
N LYS A 196 -3.40 45.51 -41.96
CA LYS A 196 -4.43 46.52 -42.30
C LYS A 196 -3.89 47.91 -42.67
N GLN A 197 -2.60 48.02 -42.98
CA GLN A 197 -2.00 49.22 -43.56
C GLN A 197 -1.02 48.80 -44.67
N ALA A 198 -1.56 48.53 -45.85
CA ALA A 198 -0.89 48.56 -47.15
C ALA A 198 -1.97 48.58 -48.23
#